data_AF-A0A7C5VSI6-F1
#
_entry.id   AF-A0A7C5VSI6-F1
#
_cell.length_a   1.000
_cell.length_b   1.000
_cell.length_c   1.000
_cell.angle_alpha   90.00
_cell.angle_beta   90.00
_cell.angle_gamma   90.00
#
_symmetry.space_group_name_H-M   'P 1'
#
loop_
_entity.id
_entity.type
_entity.pdbx_description
1 polymer ?
#
loop_
_entity_poly.entity_id
_entity_poly.type
_entity_poly.pdbx_seq_one_letter_code
_entity_poly.pdbx_strand_id
1 'polypeptide(L)'
;MSEKIVKVTLVEESEKRQEDRSINFAHLEQLTSRLMEVEKLLEEFKAKLSDAEAELKEFKNKSPLEKRFSELTGNTFKDLTPELEQKVKTLQAEVENLTSERGRLRNEILTGLSNVIMPVETDGLVETTEEETFFKFRDGARYPNITAFLKKEMKFGNPPIYVTINPEGIRVVGLTERTAAVKELVNAIESLRAKAADQIPKPQQTPIPQPPLESPPSEAEMEENIASIFKKAKKRLAVPT
;
A
#
# COMPACT_ATOMS: atom_id res chain seq x y z
N MET A 1 19.47 -51.34 -23.80
CA MET A 1 18.30 -51.77 -22.99
C MET A 1 18.81 -51.86 -21.55
N SER A 2 18.43 -51.02 -20.60
CA SER A 2 17.11 -50.45 -20.36
C SER A 2 17.24 -49.12 -19.62
N GLU A 3 16.51 -48.12 -20.08
CA GLU A 3 16.03 -47.01 -19.26
C GLU A 3 15.24 -47.58 -18.07
N LYS A 4 15.31 -46.93 -16.90
CA LYS A 4 14.13 -46.71 -16.04
C LYS A 4 14.44 -45.77 -14.87
N ILE A 5 13.78 -44.62 -14.95
CA ILE A 5 13.04 -43.92 -13.88
C ILE A 5 13.87 -43.06 -12.94
N VAL A 6 14.08 -41.83 -13.42
CA VAL A 6 13.92 -40.60 -12.63
C VAL A 6 12.45 -40.51 -12.20
N LYS A 7 12.16 -40.58 -10.89
CA LYS A 7 10.92 -40.03 -10.34
C LYS A 7 11.11 -39.55 -8.90
N VAL A 8 11.05 -38.22 -8.77
CA VAL A 8 10.28 -37.50 -7.74
C VAL A 8 10.81 -37.60 -6.32
N THR A 9 11.86 -36.82 -6.04
CA THR A 9 12.07 -36.18 -4.73
C THR A 9 12.01 -34.67 -4.96
N LEU A 10 10.83 -34.19 -5.32
CA LEU A 10 10.50 -32.78 -5.57
C LEU A 10 9.08 -32.54 -5.04
N VAL A 11 8.86 -32.81 -3.75
CA VAL A 11 7.59 -32.46 -3.08
C VAL A 11 7.79 -31.93 -1.66
N GLU A 12 8.94 -32.14 -1.00
CA GLU A 12 9.13 -31.67 0.39
C GLU A 12 9.86 -30.31 0.53
N GLU A 13 10.32 -29.70 -0.55
CA GLU A 13 10.94 -28.34 -0.51
C GLU A 13 9.98 -27.20 -0.86
N SER A 14 8.76 -27.50 -1.31
CA SER A 14 7.75 -26.50 -1.68
C SER A 14 6.87 -26.04 -0.52
N GLU A 15 6.84 -26.75 0.61
CA GLU A 15 6.05 -26.37 1.79
C GLU A 15 6.83 -25.50 2.80
N LYS A 16 8.14 -25.30 2.60
CA LYS A 16 8.98 -24.37 3.39
C LYS A 16 9.14 -22.97 2.79
N ARG A 17 8.43 -22.64 1.70
CA ARG A 17 8.37 -21.27 1.15
C ARG A 17 7.05 -20.55 1.43
N GLN A 18 6.34 -21.01 2.45
CA GLN A 18 5.16 -20.37 3.00
C GLN A 18 5.30 -20.15 4.52
N GLU A 19 6.54 -20.10 5.02
CA GLU A 19 6.87 -19.62 6.37
C GLU A 19 6.90 -18.08 6.35
N ASP A 20 5.93 -17.48 7.04
CA ASP A 20 5.95 -16.13 7.60
C ASP A 20 6.51 -15.00 6.72
N ARG A 21 5.66 -14.45 5.85
CA ARG A 21 5.74 -12.99 5.58
C ARG A 21 5.18 -12.20 6.76
N SER A 22 5.54 -12.56 7.99
CA SER A 22 5.28 -11.69 9.13
C SER A 22 6.20 -10.49 8.95
N ILE A 23 5.61 -9.35 8.57
CA ILE A 23 6.36 -8.10 8.44
C ILE A 23 6.83 -7.74 9.85
N ASN A 24 8.10 -8.03 10.12
CA ASN A 24 8.73 -7.71 11.40
C ASN A 24 9.18 -6.24 11.42
N PHE A 25 9.49 -5.74 12.62
CA PHE A 25 9.80 -4.33 12.83
C PHE A 25 11.07 -3.85 12.07
N ALA A 26 12.03 -4.74 11.85
CA ALA A 26 13.22 -4.44 11.04
C ALA A 26 12.89 -4.27 9.55
N HIS A 27 11.98 -5.08 9.01
CA HIS A 27 11.48 -4.89 7.65
C HIS A 27 10.70 -3.57 7.53
N LEU A 28 9.89 -3.20 8.53
CA LEU A 28 9.21 -1.90 8.58
C LEU A 28 10.19 -0.72 8.57
N GLU A 29 11.30 -0.84 9.29
CA GLU A 29 12.38 0.15 9.27
C GLU A 29 12.96 0.33 7.85
N GLN A 30 13.22 -0.77 7.14
CA GLN A 30 13.72 -0.73 5.75
C GLN A 30 12.70 -0.12 4.79
N LEU A 31 11.43 -0.51 4.89
CA LEU A 31 10.35 0.06 4.09
C LEU A 31 10.22 1.56 4.32
N THR A 32 10.36 2.00 5.56
CA THR A 32 10.28 3.42 5.93
C THR A 32 11.49 4.20 5.43
N SER A 33 12.70 3.65 5.51
CA SER A 33 13.91 4.24 4.92
C SER A 33 13.71 4.46 3.42
N ARG A 34 13.20 3.45 2.70
CA ARG A 34 12.90 3.56 1.27
C ARG A 34 11.79 4.58 0.99
N LEU A 35 10.75 4.64 1.83
CA LEU A 35 9.71 5.66 1.70
C LEU A 35 10.29 7.07 1.78
N MET A 36 11.19 7.33 2.73
CA MET A 36 11.85 8.63 2.88
C MET A 36 12.73 8.98 1.67
N GLU A 37 13.45 8.01 1.10
CA GLU A 37 14.22 8.20 -0.13
C GLU A 37 13.31 8.55 -1.32
N VAL A 38 12.20 7.84 -1.48
CA VAL A 38 11.19 8.12 -2.51
C VAL A 38 10.58 9.51 -2.32
N GLU A 39 10.26 9.92 -1.10
CA GLU A 39 9.75 11.27 -0.81
C GLU A 39 10.76 12.35 -1.22
N LYS A 40 12.04 12.16 -0.89
CA LYS A 40 13.11 13.09 -1.29
C LYS A 40 13.25 13.19 -2.81
N LEU A 41 13.29 12.05 -3.51
CA LEU A 41 13.36 12.04 -4.97
C LEU A 41 12.14 12.72 -5.58
N LEU A 42 10.95 12.49 -5.04
CA LEU A 42 9.72 13.09 -5.51
C LEU A 42 9.75 14.63 -5.40
N GLU A 43 10.30 15.18 -4.32
CA GLU A 43 10.54 16.63 -4.20
C GLU A 43 11.54 17.14 -5.26
N GLU A 44 12.66 16.45 -5.45
CA GLU A 44 13.66 16.81 -6.46
C GLU A 44 13.10 16.77 -7.90
N PHE A 45 12.34 15.75 -8.25
CA PHE A 45 11.74 15.60 -9.58
C PHE A 45 10.60 16.60 -9.81
N LYS A 46 9.82 16.94 -8.78
CA LYS A 46 8.82 18.02 -8.87
C LYS A 46 9.46 19.38 -9.14
N ALA A 47 10.57 19.69 -8.47
CA ALA A 47 11.31 20.92 -8.74
C ALA A 47 11.82 20.96 -10.19
N LYS A 48 12.47 19.87 -10.64
CA LYS A 48 12.95 19.75 -12.04
C LYS A 48 11.81 19.85 -13.07
N LEU A 49 10.64 19.28 -12.78
CA LEU A 49 9.46 19.38 -13.63
C LEU A 49 8.99 20.83 -13.73
N SER A 50 8.86 21.52 -12.59
CA SER A 50 8.48 22.94 -12.55
C SER A 50 9.46 23.81 -13.36
N ASP A 51 10.77 23.58 -13.22
CA ASP A 51 11.78 24.32 -13.98
C ASP A 51 11.69 24.04 -15.49
N ALA A 52 11.49 22.77 -15.88
CA ALA A 52 11.35 22.39 -17.29
C ALA A 52 10.05 22.94 -17.92
N GLU A 53 8.95 22.99 -17.17
CA GLU A 53 7.70 23.60 -17.60
C GLU A 53 7.84 25.12 -17.78
N ALA A 54 8.56 25.78 -16.88
CA ALA A 54 8.87 27.21 -17.00
C ALA A 54 9.74 27.49 -18.23
N GLU A 55 10.79 26.69 -18.46
CA GLU A 55 11.67 26.75 -19.63
C GLU A 55 10.88 26.55 -20.94
N LEU A 56 10.00 25.55 -20.99
CA LEU A 56 9.14 25.29 -22.14
C LEU A 56 8.18 26.46 -22.42
N LYS A 57 7.58 27.03 -21.36
CA LYS A 57 6.67 28.17 -21.49
C LYS A 57 7.40 29.41 -22.00
N GLU A 58 8.58 29.69 -21.47
CA GLU A 58 9.41 30.80 -21.90
C GLU A 58 9.86 30.63 -23.36
N PHE A 59 10.28 29.43 -23.75
CA PHE A 59 10.65 29.12 -25.13
C PHE A 59 9.46 29.28 -26.08
N LYS A 60 8.28 28.76 -25.73
CA LYS A 60 7.05 28.94 -26.53
C LYS A 60 6.67 30.41 -26.72
N ASN A 61 6.95 31.26 -25.73
CA ASN A 61 6.69 32.70 -25.83
C ASN A 61 7.69 33.43 -26.74
N LYS A 62 8.98 33.05 -26.72
CA LYS A 62 10.05 33.70 -27.49
C LYS A 62 10.21 33.15 -28.91
N SER A 63 9.95 31.86 -29.09
CA SER A 63 10.12 31.11 -30.34
C SER A 63 9.47 31.78 -31.57
N PRO A 64 8.23 32.35 -31.51
CA PRO A 64 7.65 33.03 -32.67
C PRO A 64 8.44 34.26 -33.14
N LEU A 65 9.02 35.01 -32.20
CA LEU A 65 9.83 36.19 -32.49
C LEU A 65 11.20 35.79 -33.04
N GLU A 66 11.85 34.82 -32.39
CA GLU A 66 13.15 34.30 -32.81
C GLU A 66 13.08 33.63 -34.18
N LYS A 67 12.02 32.85 -34.45
CA LYS A 67 11.76 32.26 -35.77
C LYS A 67 11.66 33.33 -36.85
N ARG A 68 10.87 34.39 -36.63
CA ARG A 68 10.76 35.52 -37.57
C ARG A 68 12.09 36.24 -37.76
N PHE A 69 12.87 36.42 -36.70
CA PHE A 69 14.18 37.04 -36.78
C PHE A 69 15.18 36.18 -37.57
N SER A 70 15.17 34.85 -37.38
CA SER A 70 15.96 33.91 -38.18
C SER A 70 15.56 33.93 -39.65
N GLU A 71 14.25 33.95 -39.96
CA GLU A 71 13.74 34.09 -41.33
C GLU A 71 14.23 35.40 -42.00
N LEU A 72 14.20 36.53 -41.28
CA LEU A 72 14.67 37.82 -41.78
C LEU A 72 16.18 37.88 -42.00
N THR A 73 16.96 37.20 -41.18
CA THR A 73 18.43 37.21 -41.23
C THR A 73 19.02 36.10 -42.11
N GLY A 74 18.18 35.24 -42.69
CA GLY A 74 18.60 34.10 -43.51
C GLY A 74 19.24 32.96 -42.70
N ASN A 75 19.06 32.95 -41.38
CA ASN A 75 19.59 31.93 -40.48
C ASN A 75 18.57 30.80 -40.27
N THR A 76 19.05 29.59 -39.93
CA THR A 76 18.19 28.46 -39.57
C THR A 76 17.74 28.55 -38.11
N PHE A 77 16.43 28.55 -37.86
CA PHE A 77 15.85 28.44 -36.52
C PHE A 77 15.77 26.97 -36.09
N LYS A 78 16.30 26.64 -34.91
CA LYS A 78 16.15 25.30 -34.31
C LYS A 78 15.01 25.33 -33.29
N ASP A 79 13.95 24.59 -33.58
CA ASP A 79 12.85 24.42 -32.64
C ASP A 79 13.22 23.39 -31.57
N LEU A 80 13.42 23.85 -30.33
CA LEU A 80 13.71 23.01 -29.15
C LEU A 80 12.43 22.56 -28.44
N THR A 81 11.26 23.02 -28.87
CA THR A 81 9.95 22.62 -28.32
C THR A 81 9.80 21.10 -28.19
N PRO A 82 10.08 20.26 -29.21
CA PRO A 82 9.91 18.82 -29.07
C PRO A 82 10.86 18.19 -28.03
N GLU A 83 12.09 18.68 -27.92
CA GLU A 83 13.07 18.20 -26.94
C GLU A 83 12.61 18.55 -25.51
N LEU A 84 12.12 19.78 -25.30
CA LEU A 84 11.60 20.25 -24.01
C LEU A 84 10.27 19.57 -23.63
N GLU A 85 9.36 19.37 -24.57
CA GLU A 85 8.12 18.61 -24.34
C GLU A 85 8.41 17.15 -23.95
N GLN A 86 9.38 16.52 -24.61
CA GLN A 86 9.81 15.17 -24.26
C GLN A 86 10.44 15.11 -22.85
N LYS A 87 11.23 16.13 -22.47
CA LYS A 87 11.80 16.26 -21.11
C LYS A 87 10.69 16.38 -20.07
N VAL A 88 9.72 17.27 -20.27
CA VAL A 88 8.56 17.44 -19.37
C VAL A 88 7.78 16.14 -19.24
N LYS A 89 7.48 15.47 -20.36
CA LYS A 89 6.74 14.20 -20.36
C LYS A 89 7.47 13.10 -19.58
N THR A 90 8.79 12.99 -19.75
CA THR A 90 9.61 12.02 -19.02
C THR A 90 9.59 12.32 -17.52
N LEU A 91 9.81 13.57 -17.13
CA LEU A 91 9.79 13.98 -15.72
C LEU A 91 8.41 13.76 -15.08
N GLN A 92 7.34 14.02 -15.82
CA GLN A 92 5.97 13.79 -15.36
C GLN A 92 5.69 12.30 -15.12
N ALA A 93 6.15 11.42 -16.02
CA ALA A 93 6.04 9.98 -15.85
C ALA A 93 6.83 9.48 -14.62
N GLU A 94 8.03 10.01 -14.38
CA GLU A 94 8.82 9.67 -13.18
C GLU A 94 8.14 10.13 -11.89
N VAL A 95 7.55 11.34 -11.87
CA VAL A 95 6.77 11.82 -10.72
C VAL A 95 5.56 10.92 -10.46
N GLU A 96 4.86 10.47 -11.50
CA GLU A 96 3.72 9.57 -11.38
C GLU A 96 4.14 8.18 -10.85
N ASN A 97 5.25 7.64 -11.36
CA ASN A 97 5.82 6.37 -10.90
C ASN A 97 6.23 6.44 -9.42
N LEU A 98 7.00 7.45 -9.03
CA LEU A 98 7.41 7.69 -7.64
C LEU A 98 6.20 7.93 -6.72
N THR A 99 5.17 8.63 -7.21
CA THR A 99 3.93 8.83 -6.43
C THR A 99 3.20 7.51 -6.18
N SER A 100 3.16 6.64 -7.19
CA SER A 100 2.58 5.29 -7.09
C SER A 100 3.41 4.41 -6.13
N GLU A 101 4.74 4.45 -6.24
CA GLU A 101 5.63 3.73 -5.34
C GLU A 101 5.49 4.19 -3.89
N ARG A 102 5.43 5.51 -3.65
CA ARG A 102 5.16 6.10 -2.32
C ARG A 102 3.85 5.54 -1.74
N GLY A 103 2.79 5.50 -2.55
CA GLY A 103 1.50 4.93 -2.15
C GLY A 103 1.60 3.45 -1.78
N ARG A 104 2.30 2.66 -2.59
CA ARG A 104 2.55 1.24 -2.33
C ARG A 104 3.33 1.02 -1.03
N LEU A 105 4.46 1.70 -0.85
CA LEU A 105 5.30 1.59 0.35
C LEU A 105 4.52 1.98 1.61
N ARG A 106 3.78 3.09 1.55
CA ARG A 106 2.93 3.52 2.67
C ARG A 106 1.91 2.45 3.04
N ASN A 107 1.24 1.85 2.05
CA ASN A 107 0.26 0.78 2.31
C ASN A 107 0.92 -0.49 2.88
N GLU A 108 2.10 -0.85 2.41
CA GLU A 108 2.87 -1.98 2.95
C GLU A 108 3.29 -1.74 4.40
N ILE A 109 3.74 -0.52 4.73
CA ILE A 109 4.07 -0.12 6.11
C ILE A 109 2.82 -0.19 7.00
N LEU A 110 1.68 0.36 6.57
CA LEU A 110 0.42 0.30 7.33
C LEU A 110 -0.06 -1.15 7.52
N THR A 111 0.09 -2.00 6.50
CA THR A 111 -0.26 -3.42 6.57
C THR A 111 0.65 -4.19 7.53
N GLY A 112 1.94 -3.87 7.56
CA GLY A 112 2.84 -4.45 8.55
C GLY A 112 2.57 -3.92 9.96
N LEU A 113 2.22 -2.64 10.10
CA LEU A 113 1.86 -2.04 11.38
C LEU A 113 0.57 -2.62 11.99
N SER A 114 -0.42 -2.99 11.16
CA SER A 114 -1.66 -3.60 11.65
C SER A 114 -1.46 -4.96 12.30
N ASN A 115 -0.37 -5.65 11.99
CA ASN A 115 -0.02 -6.97 12.54
C ASN A 115 1.35 -6.96 13.26
N VAL A 116 1.83 -5.78 13.66
CA VAL A 116 3.20 -5.61 14.16
C VAL A 116 3.46 -6.38 15.44
N ILE A 117 4.61 -7.06 15.50
CA ILE A 117 5.15 -7.63 16.73
C ILE A 117 6.31 -6.73 17.19
N MET A 118 6.15 -6.10 18.35
CA MET A 118 7.16 -5.17 18.88
C MET A 118 8.37 -5.97 19.39
N PRO A 119 9.60 -5.64 18.96
CA PRO A 119 10.80 -6.38 19.33
C PRO A 119 11.32 -5.92 20.70
N VAL A 120 10.49 -5.98 21.74
CA VAL A 120 10.82 -5.54 23.10
C VAL A 120 11.49 -6.65 23.90
N GLU A 121 12.48 -6.32 24.73
CA GLU A 121 13.09 -7.25 25.68
C GLU A 121 12.11 -7.64 26.80
N THR A 122 11.87 -8.94 26.98
CA THR A 122 10.99 -9.46 28.04
C THR A 122 11.73 -9.68 29.36
N ASP A 123 13.03 -9.96 29.26
CA ASP A 123 13.86 -10.48 30.36
C ASP A 123 14.96 -9.48 30.78
N GLY A 124 15.10 -8.38 30.04
CA GLY A 124 16.07 -7.32 30.31
C GLY A 124 15.67 -6.41 31.48
N LEU A 125 16.66 -5.69 32.03
CA LEU A 125 16.43 -4.60 32.98
C LEU A 125 15.57 -3.53 32.32
N VAL A 126 14.27 -3.56 32.60
CA VAL A 126 13.39 -2.44 32.38
C VAL A 126 13.95 -1.28 33.20
N GLU A 127 14.37 -0.22 32.52
CA GLU A 127 14.85 0.98 33.19
C GLU A 127 13.63 1.75 33.67
N THR A 128 13.31 1.60 34.95
CA THR A 128 12.27 2.39 35.62
C THR A 128 12.93 3.54 36.36
N THR A 129 12.52 4.76 36.03
CA THR A 129 12.82 5.96 36.83
C THR A 129 11.57 6.36 37.64
N GLU A 130 11.65 7.43 38.43
CA GLU A 130 10.53 7.92 39.24
C GLU A 130 9.31 8.35 38.40
N GLU A 131 9.49 8.62 37.10
CA GLU A 131 8.45 9.17 36.23
C GLU A 131 8.22 8.34 34.96
N GLU A 132 9.11 7.41 34.59
CA GLU A 132 8.98 6.66 33.34
C GLU A 132 9.47 5.21 33.45
N THR A 133 8.81 4.34 32.68
CA THR A 133 9.25 2.96 32.44
C THR A 133 9.73 2.85 31.00
N PHE A 134 10.99 2.44 30.80
CA PHE A 134 11.59 2.28 29.48
C PHE A 134 11.80 0.82 29.10
N PHE A 135 11.22 0.43 27.96
CA PHE A 135 11.28 -0.89 27.36
C PHE A 135 12.22 -0.87 26.16
N LYS A 136 13.44 -1.40 26.33
CA LYS A 136 14.43 -1.47 25.25
C LYS A 136 14.03 -2.45 24.16
N PHE A 137 14.45 -2.17 22.94
CA PHE A 137 14.40 -3.15 21.87
C PHE A 137 15.47 -4.23 22.05
N ARG A 138 15.14 -5.45 21.61
CA ARG A 138 16.02 -6.63 21.66
C ARG A 138 17.33 -6.36 20.95
N ASP A 139 18.39 -6.94 21.51
CA ASP A 139 19.75 -6.92 20.96
C ASP A 139 20.31 -5.50 20.77
N GLY A 140 19.75 -4.51 21.49
CA GLY A 140 20.13 -3.10 21.35
C GLY A 140 19.78 -2.49 19.98
N ALA A 141 18.86 -3.11 19.24
CA ALA A 141 18.45 -2.64 17.92
C ALA A 141 17.87 -1.21 17.97
N ARG A 142 18.03 -0.47 16.87
CA ARG A 142 17.49 0.88 16.74
C ARG A 142 16.68 1.03 15.46
N TYR A 143 15.53 1.69 15.57
CA TYR A 143 14.59 1.86 14.47
C TYR A 143 14.17 3.33 14.30
N PRO A 144 15.12 4.22 13.92
CA PRO A 144 14.88 5.67 13.81
C PRO A 144 13.87 6.05 12.73
N ASN A 145 13.80 5.34 11.60
CA ASN A 145 12.94 5.73 10.49
C ASN A 145 11.47 5.40 10.78
N ILE A 146 11.17 4.17 11.21
CA ILE A 146 9.80 3.77 11.55
C ILE A 146 9.26 4.59 12.73
N THR A 147 10.11 4.97 13.69
CA THR A 147 9.70 5.85 14.79
C THR A 147 9.38 7.26 14.31
N ALA A 148 10.18 7.82 13.40
CA ALA A 148 9.85 9.08 12.75
C ALA A 148 8.52 9.01 11.99
N PHE A 149 8.27 7.91 11.27
CA PHE A 149 7.00 7.67 10.57
C PHE A 149 5.81 7.59 11.52
N LEU A 150 5.92 6.82 12.61
CA LEU A 150 4.86 6.69 13.62
C LEU A 150 4.53 8.03 14.28
N LYS A 151 5.53 8.87 14.54
CA LYS A 151 5.32 10.21 15.07
C LYS A 151 4.65 11.15 14.07
N LYS A 152 5.16 11.19 12.82
CA LYS A 152 4.72 12.11 11.77
C LYS A 152 3.34 11.74 11.20
N GLU A 153 3.17 10.50 10.77
CA GLU A 153 1.96 10.05 10.07
C GLU A 153 0.92 9.49 11.02
N MET A 154 1.32 8.62 11.95
CA MET A 154 0.38 7.97 12.86
C MET A 154 0.03 8.86 14.06
N LYS A 155 0.72 10.00 14.25
CA LYS A 155 0.55 10.89 15.42
C LYS A 155 0.59 10.11 16.74
N PHE A 156 1.37 9.03 16.78
CA PHE A 156 1.48 8.14 17.93
C PHE A 156 2.38 8.78 18.99
N GLY A 157 2.00 8.69 20.27
CA GLY A 157 2.72 9.34 21.38
C GLY A 157 2.41 10.83 21.57
N ASN A 158 1.23 11.29 21.14
CA ASN A 158 0.74 12.62 21.49
C ASN A 158 -0.12 12.58 22.77
N PRO A 159 -0.07 13.62 23.63
CA PRO A 159 -0.89 13.70 24.84
C PRO A 159 -2.38 13.46 24.56
N PRO A 160 -3.12 12.77 25.44
CA PRO A 160 -2.75 12.37 26.80
C PRO A 160 -2.05 10.99 26.89
N ILE A 161 -1.63 10.40 25.76
CA ILE A 161 -1.08 9.04 25.73
C ILE A 161 0.35 9.05 26.29
N TYR A 162 0.55 8.27 27.36
CA TYR A 162 1.80 8.16 28.08
C TYR A 162 2.83 7.24 27.39
N VAL A 163 2.49 6.60 26.26
CA VAL A 163 3.37 5.68 25.52
C VAL A 163 3.97 6.34 24.29
N THR A 164 5.29 6.39 24.20
CA THR A 164 6.04 6.94 23.06
C THR A 164 7.07 5.93 22.56
N ILE A 165 7.19 5.77 21.24
CA ILE A 165 8.19 4.89 20.62
C ILE A 165 9.37 5.75 20.17
N ASN A 166 10.53 5.47 20.76
CA ASN A 166 11.83 6.09 20.46
C ASN A 166 12.69 5.11 19.67
N PRO A 167 13.75 5.60 19.00
CA PRO A 167 14.62 4.74 18.20
C PRO A 167 15.17 3.54 18.97
N GLU A 168 15.47 3.70 20.26
CA GLU A 168 16.07 2.67 21.13
C GLU A 168 15.05 1.78 21.86
N GLY A 169 13.77 2.14 21.85
CA GLY A 169 12.76 1.41 22.63
C GLY A 169 11.46 2.20 22.85
N ILE A 170 10.63 1.72 23.76
CA ILE A 170 9.32 2.30 24.05
C ILE A 170 9.31 2.87 25.47
N ARG A 171 8.90 4.12 25.62
CA ARG A 171 8.74 4.79 26.92
C ARG A 171 7.28 4.82 27.32
N VAL A 172 7.01 4.53 28.59
CA VAL A 172 5.71 4.71 29.23
C VAL A 172 5.89 5.70 30.38
N VAL A 173 5.33 6.89 30.24
CA VAL A 173 5.46 8.03 31.16
C VAL A 173 4.37 7.95 32.25
N GLY A 174 4.61 8.50 33.44
CA GLY A 174 3.63 8.59 34.52
C GLY A 174 3.28 7.26 35.21
N LEU A 175 3.93 6.15 34.83
CA LEU A 175 3.76 4.83 35.45
C LEU A 175 5.11 4.24 35.82
N THR A 176 5.28 3.97 37.12
CA THR A 176 6.48 3.34 37.69
C THR A 176 6.30 1.85 37.96
N GLU A 177 5.05 1.38 38.06
CA GLU A 177 4.77 -0.04 38.20
C GLU A 177 4.87 -0.77 36.86
N ARG A 178 5.79 -1.75 36.76
CA ARG A 178 6.00 -2.55 35.55
C ARG A 178 4.71 -3.14 34.99
N THR A 179 3.86 -3.72 35.83
CA THR A 179 2.61 -4.36 35.36
C THR A 179 1.63 -3.34 34.77
N ALA A 180 1.53 -2.14 35.36
CA ALA A 180 0.71 -1.07 34.83
C ALA A 180 1.28 -0.55 33.50
N ALA A 181 2.60 -0.35 33.44
CA ALA A 181 3.28 0.09 32.22
C ALA A 181 3.16 -0.92 31.07
N VAL A 182 3.22 -2.23 31.36
CA VAL A 182 2.98 -3.29 30.37
C VAL A 182 1.53 -3.26 29.86
N LYS A 183 0.53 -3.09 30.75
CA LYS A 183 -0.87 -2.96 30.31
C LYS A 183 -1.08 -1.77 29.39
N GLU A 184 -0.50 -0.63 29.74
CA GLU A 184 -0.61 0.58 28.93
C GLU A 184 0.12 0.43 27.60
N LEU A 185 1.29 -0.21 27.59
CA LEU A 185 1.99 -0.57 26.37
C LEU A 185 1.13 -1.45 25.45
N VAL A 186 0.51 -2.51 25.99
CA VAL A 186 -0.37 -3.39 25.20
C VAL A 186 -1.52 -2.60 24.59
N ASN A 187 -2.24 -1.79 25.39
CA ASN A 187 -3.34 -0.95 24.90
C ASN A 187 -2.90 0.01 23.78
N ALA A 188 -1.72 0.61 23.93
CA ALA A 188 -1.18 1.55 22.95
C ALA A 188 -0.82 0.84 21.63
N ILE A 189 -0.21 -0.35 21.69
CA ILE A 189 0.11 -1.14 20.49
C ILE A 189 -1.15 -1.67 19.80
N GLU A 190 -2.17 -2.10 20.55
CA GLU A 190 -3.46 -2.48 19.98
C GLU A 190 -4.15 -1.31 19.28
N SER A 191 -4.12 -0.12 19.90
CA SER A 191 -4.63 1.12 19.30
C SER A 191 -3.87 1.50 18.03
N LEU A 192 -2.53 1.32 18.02
CA LEU A 192 -1.71 1.52 16.83
C LEU A 192 -2.12 0.57 15.69
N ARG A 193 -2.30 -0.71 16.00
CA ARG A 193 -2.72 -1.73 15.02
C ARG A 193 -4.08 -1.40 14.41
N ALA A 194 -5.06 -1.05 15.24
CA ALA A 194 -6.39 -0.65 14.79
C ALA A 194 -6.32 0.59 13.88
N LYS A 195 -5.60 1.63 14.31
CA LYS A 195 -5.41 2.86 13.54
C LYS A 195 -4.68 2.62 12.21
N ALA A 196 -3.72 1.71 12.19
CA ALA A 196 -3.02 1.34 10.96
C ALA A 196 -3.99 0.63 10.00
N ALA A 197 -4.79 -0.33 10.49
CA ALA A 197 -5.79 -1.03 9.70
C ALA A 197 -6.85 -0.08 9.10
N ASP A 198 -7.31 0.91 9.86
CA ASP A 198 -8.30 1.88 9.40
C ASP A 198 -7.79 2.80 8.27
N GLN A 199 -6.49 3.02 8.21
CA GLN A 199 -5.85 3.87 7.18
C GLN A 199 -5.47 3.10 5.91
N ILE A 200 -5.58 1.78 5.90
CA ILE A 200 -5.38 0.99 4.68
C ILE A 200 -6.58 1.26 3.77
N PRO A 201 -6.37 1.68 2.51
CA PRO A 201 -7.45 1.85 1.55
C PRO A 201 -8.26 0.56 1.44
N LYS A 202 -9.54 0.60 1.82
CA LYS A 202 -10.44 -0.55 1.62
C LYS A 202 -10.52 -0.82 0.11
N PRO A 203 -10.36 -2.07 -0.36
CA PRO A 203 -10.63 -2.38 -1.75
C PRO A 203 -12.04 -1.89 -2.05
N GLN A 204 -12.18 -1.03 -3.07
CA GLN A 204 -13.50 -0.63 -3.56
C GLN A 204 -14.25 -1.93 -3.86
N GLN A 205 -15.29 -2.21 -3.09
CA GLN A 205 -16.26 -3.22 -3.49
C GLN A 205 -16.86 -2.70 -4.79
N THR A 206 -16.35 -3.16 -5.92
CA THR A 206 -17.11 -3.11 -7.16
C THR A 206 -18.46 -3.76 -6.83
N PRO A 207 -19.59 -3.05 -7.01
CA PRO A 207 -20.89 -3.69 -6.90
C PRO A 207 -20.84 -4.90 -7.83
N ILE A 208 -21.03 -6.09 -7.29
CA ILE A 208 -21.22 -7.29 -8.09
C ILE A 208 -22.34 -6.92 -9.07
N PRO A 209 -22.14 -7.03 -10.40
CA PRO A 209 -23.22 -6.85 -11.35
C PRO A 209 -24.32 -7.83 -10.94
N GLN A 210 -25.44 -7.31 -10.42
CA GLN A 210 -26.62 -8.15 -10.29
C GLN A 210 -26.90 -8.69 -11.69
N PRO A 211 -27.02 -10.01 -11.88
CA PRO A 211 -27.54 -10.52 -13.15
C PRO A 211 -28.87 -9.81 -13.40
N PRO A 212 -29.15 -9.37 -14.64
CA PRO A 212 -30.42 -8.71 -14.94
C PRO A 212 -31.54 -9.59 -14.40
N LEU A 213 -32.47 -9.01 -13.64
CA LEU A 213 -33.70 -9.72 -13.27
C LEU A 213 -34.26 -10.27 -14.60
N GLU A 214 -34.27 -11.59 -14.73
CA GLU A 214 -35.06 -12.24 -15.77
C GLU A 214 -36.47 -11.72 -15.60
N SER A 215 -36.96 -11.02 -16.63
CA SER A 215 -38.35 -10.61 -16.73
C SER A 215 -39.20 -11.83 -16.37
N PRO A 216 -40.20 -11.72 -15.49
CA PRO A 216 -41.11 -12.83 -15.26
C PRO A 216 -41.66 -13.29 -16.63
N PRO A 217 -41.73 -14.61 -16.88
CA PRO A 217 -42.20 -15.15 -18.14
C PRO A 217 -43.56 -14.54 -18.45
N SER A 218 -43.75 -14.15 -19.71
CA SER A 218 -45.00 -13.52 -20.12
C SER A 218 -46.17 -14.47 -19.85
N GLU A 219 -47.35 -13.93 -19.59
CA GLU A 219 -48.56 -14.73 -19.30
C GLU A 219 -48.83 -15.78 -20.40
N ALA A 220 -48.44 -15.47 -21.64
CA ALA A 220 -48.48 -16.40 -22.78
C ALA A 220 -47.52 -17.60 -22.64
N GLU A 221 -46.31 -17.40 -22.09
CA GLU A 221 -45.33 -18.47 -21.85
C GLU A 221 -45.74 -19.36 -20.67
N MET A 222 -46.44 -18.79 -19.68
CA MET A 222 -47.03 -19.58 -18.60
C MET A 222 -48.19 -20.47 -19.09
N GLU A 223 -49.05 -19.95 -19.95
CA GLU A 223 -50.15 -20.75 -20.52
C GLU A 223 -49.65 -21.89 -21.43
N GLU A 224 -48.60 -21.66 -22.23
CA GLU A 224 -48.03 -22.70 -23.08
C GLU A 224 -47.36 -23.81 -22.23
N ASN A 225 -46.69 -23.44 -21.13
CA ASN A 225 -46.08 -24.41 -20.23
C ASN A 225 -47.12 -25.28 -19.51
N ILE A 226 -48.22 -24.68 -19.03
CA ILE A 226 -49.33 -25.40 -18.40
C ILE A 226 -49.99 -26.35 -19.41
N ALA A 227 -50.24 -25.88 -20.65
CA ALA A 227 -50.82 -26.71 -21.71
C ALA A 227 -49.92 -27.91 -22.07
N SER A 228 -48.58 -27.73 -22.05
CA SER A 228 -47.63 -28.82 -22.31
C SER A 228 -47.66 -29.89 -21.21
N ILE A 229 -47.79 -29.48 -19.94
CA ILE A 229 -47.87 -30.38 -18.78
C ILE A 229 -49.17 -31.20 -18.82
N PHE A 230 -50.31 -30.56 -19.13
CA PHE A 230 -51.60 -31.26 -19.23
C PHE A 230 -51.66 -32.23 -20.43
N LYS A 231 -51.08 -31.88 -21.59
CA LYS A 231 -50.96 -32.82 -22.72
C LYS A 231 -50.12 -34.04 -22.37
N LYS A 232 -49.03 -33.86 -21.61
CA LYS A 232 -48.13 -34.95 -21.20
C LYS A 232 -48.80 -35.87 -20.16
N ALA A 233 -49.61 -35.32 -19.26
CA ALA A 233 -50.38 -36.09 -18.29
C ALA A 233 -51.50 -36.92 -18.95
N LYS A 234 -52.24 -36.35 -19.91
CA LYS A 234 -53.34 -37.04 -20.60
C LYS A 234 -52.86 -38.21 -21.48
N LYS A 235 -51.63 -38.13 -22.00
CA LYS A 235 -50.99 -39.22 -22.76
C LYS A 235 -50.53 -40.40 -21.87
N ARG A 236 -50.37 -40.19 -20.56
CA ARG A 236 -49.97 -41.23 -19.60
C ARG A 236 -51.16 -41.99 -18.98
N LEU A 237 -52.38 -41.47 -19.09
CA LEU A 237 -53.61 -42.14 -18.62
C LEU A 237 -54.33 -42.96 -19.70
N ALA A 238 -53.86 -42.92 -20.96
CA ALA A 238 -54.37 -43.75 -22.04
C ALA A 238 -53.37 -44.86 -22.39
N VAL A 239 -53.11 -45.75 -21.44
CA VAL A 239 -52.55 -47.08 -21.71
C VAL A 239 -53.63 -48.08 -21.30
N PRO A 240 -54.24 -48.82 -22.25
CA PRO A 240 -55.14 -49.90 -21.90
C PRO A 240 -54.35 -51.13 -21.44
N THR A 241 -54.88 -51.73 -20.36
CA THR A 241 -54.52 -52.99 -19.68
C THR A 241 -53.26 -53.02 -18.84
#